data_AF-B2FS80-F1
#
_entry.id   AF-B2FS80-F1
#
_cell.length_a   1.000
_cell.length_b   1.000
_cell.length_c   1.000
_cell.angle_alpha   90.00
_cell.angle_beta   90.00
_cell.angle_gamma   90.00
#
_symmetry.space_group_name_H-M   'P 1'
#
loop_
_entity.id
_entity.type
_entity.pdbx_description
1 polymer ?
#
loop_
_entity_poly.entity_id
_entity_poly.type
_entity_poly.pdbx_seq_one_letter_code
_entity_poly.pdbx_strand_id
1 'polypeptide(L)'
;MALWRWAATALCLAVVVAAQTQWLAPPVPSPVAFQSINDDRFSQLRRQAMQFVDSRPQQGFQFVERHQNAGFQIHCGGVPVLWLERRSHYLLLQVSLDAEHRAPAVVRLRALLQWQLEPLDYLEQVLADVPEPVLLDRVLQILAGDVPDGARCGVP
;
A
#
# COMPACT_ATOMS: atom_id res chain seq x y z
N MET A 1 11.27 50.12 20.23
CA MET A 1 10.50 49.83 19.00
C MET A 1 11.21 48.87 18.05
N ALA A 2 12.52 49.03 17.78
CA ALA A 2 13.27 48.10 16.91
C ALA A 2 13.31 46.66 17.43
N LEU A 3 13.54 46.46 18.74
CA LEU A 3 13.66 45.12 19.35
C LEU A 3 12.41 44.23 19.13
N TRP A 4 11.21 44.83 19.21
CA TRP A 4 9.95 44.10 19.07
C TRP A 4 9.70 43.65 17.62
N ARG A 5 10.15 44.46 16.64
CA ARG A 5 10.07 44.10 15.22
C ARG A 5 10.99 42.94 14.88
N TRP A 6 12.19 42.88 15.47
CA TRP A 6 13.13 41.77 15.31
C TRP A 6 12.63 40.47 15.95
N ALA A 7 11.97 40.55 17.10
CA ALA A 7 11.35 39.39 17.72
C ALA A 7 10.22 38.82 16.85
N ALA A 8 9.39 39.69 16.27
CA ALA A 8 8.31 39.27 15.38
C ALA A 8 8.82 38.61 14.08
N THR A 9 9.88 39.15 13.47
CA THR A 9 10.47 38.54 12.27
C THR A 9 11.16 37.21 12.56
N ALA A 10 11.85 37.08 13.69
CA ALA A 10 12.45 35.82 14.12
C ALA A 10 11.39 34.73 14.35
N LEU A 11 10.25 35.09 14.97
CA LEU A 11 9.11 34.18 15.14
C LEU A 11 8.49 33.76 13.81
N CYS A 12 8.27 34.69 12.88
CA CYS A 12 7.74 34.36 11.55
C CYS A 12 8.68 33.42 10.78
N LEU A 13 10.00 33.66 10.84
CA LEU A 13 10.97 32.79 10.20
C LEU A 13 10.98 31.39 10.83
N ALA A 14 10.91 31.29 12.15
CA ALA A 14 10.83 30.00 12.84
C ALA A 14 9.59 29.20 12.43
N VAL A 15 8.43 29.85 12.28
CA VAL A 15 7.19 29.20 11.81
C VAL A 15 7.32 28.73 10.37
N VAL A 16 7.90 29.54 9.47
CA VAL A 16 8.10 29.14 8.06
C VAL A 16 9.07 27.97 7.94
N VAL A 17 10.16 27.99 8.70
CA VAL A 17 11.14 26.88 8.73
C VAL A 17 10.50 25.62 9.30
N ALA A 18 9.75 25.72 10.40
CA ALA A 18 9.05 24.59 11.00
C ALA A 18 8.01 23.98 10.02
N ALA A 19 7.24 24.82 9.35
CA ALA A 19 6.27 24.38 8.34
C ALA A 19 6.94 23.67 7.15
N GLN A 20 8.06 24.21 6.65
CA GLN A 20 8.87 23.59 5.60
C GLN A 20 9.41 22.22 6.03
N THR A 21 9.91 22.10 7.27
CA THR A 21 10.44 20.82 7.76
C THR A 21 9.39 19.73 7.90
N GLN A 22 8.14 20.08 8.25
CA GLN A 22 7.03 19.12 8.28
C GLN A 22 6.55 18.71 6.89
N TRP A 23 6.67 19.58 5.88
CA TRP A 23 6.33 19.28 4.49
C TRP A 23 7.37 18.42 3.77
N LEU A 24 8.63 18.49 4.19
CA LEU A 24 9.73 17.73 3.60
C LEU A 24 9.87 16.32 4.17
N ALA A 25 9.10 15.95 5.19
CA ALA A 25 9.05 14.58 5.66
C ALA A 25 8.56 13.69 4.50
N PRO A 26 9.38 12.74 4.00
CA PRO A 26 8.91 11.78 3.02
C PRO A 26 7.64 11.13 3.59
N PRO A 27 6.55 11.03 2.82
CA PRO A 27 5.37 10.31 3.29
C PRO A 27 5.84 8.91 3.68
N VAL A 28 5.68 8.56 4.96
CA VAL A 28 6.09 7.27 5.49
C VAL A 28 5.46 6.22 4.57
N PRO A 29 6.27 5.38 3.92
CA PRO A 29 5.74 4.45 2.96
C PRO A 29 4.76 3.51 3.66
N SER A 30 3.67 3.18 2.98
CA SER A 30 2.64 2.33 3.58
C SER A 30 3.26 1.00 3.97
N PRO A 31 3.11 0.55 5.24
CA PRO A 31 3.76 -0.66 5.70
C PRO A 31 3.36 -1.82 4.79
N VAL A 32 4.38 -2.55 4.36
CA VAL A 32 4.24 -3.68 3.46
C VAL A 32 4.20 -4.98 4.26
N ALA A 33 4.83 -4.97 5.43
CA ALA A 33 4.85 -6.08 6.36
C ALA A 33 4.03 -5.81 7.63
N PHE A 34 3.38 -6.86 8.10
CA PHE A 34 2.45 -6.87 9.22
C PHE A 34 2.79 -8.02 10.15
N GLN A 35 2.37 -7.93 11.41
CA GLN A 35 2.53 -9.01 12.35
C GLN A 35 1.84 -10.28 11.85
N SER A 36 2.40 -11.45 12.16
CA SER A 36 1.78 -12.73 11.80
C SER A 36 0.38 -12.86 12.42
N ILE A 37 -0.55 -13.50 11.70
CA ILE A 37 -1.90 -13.81 12.20
C ILE A 37 -2.16 -15.31 12.17
N ASN A 38 -3.06 -15.77 13.04
CA ASN A 38 -3.53 -17.15 13.07
C ASN A 38 -4.31 -17.56 11.80
N ASP A 39 -4.55 -18.86 11.65
CA ASP A 39 -5.18 -19.44 10.46
C ASP A 39 -6.63 -18.98 10.24
N ASP A 40 -7.38 -18.77 11.31
CA ASP A 40 -8.77 -18.31 11.21
C ASP A 40 -8.86 -16.89 10.63
N ARG A 41 -8.01 -15.97 11.14
CA ARG A 41 -7.94 -14.60 10.64
C ARG A 41 -7.42 -14.56 9.22
N PHE A 42 -6.42 -15.38 8.86
CA PHE A 42 -5.96 -15.47 7.48
C PHE A 42 -7.04 -16.00 6.54
N SER A 43 -7.77 -17.03 6.96
CA SER A 43 -8.90 -17.58 6.22
C SER A 43 -10.03 -16.54 6.05
N GLN A 44 -10.23 -15.67 7.04
CA GLN A 44 -11.16 -14.54 6.93
C GLN A 44 -10.72 -13.53 5.87
N LEU A 45 -9.46 -13.09 5.87
CA LEU A 45 -8.93 -12.17 4.85
C LEU A 45 -9.02 -12.80 3.44
N ARG A 46 -8.71 -14.09 3.33
CA ARG A 46 -8.85 -14.86 2.10
C ARG A 46 -10.31 -14.85 1.59
N ARG A 47 -11.29 -15.09 2.47
CA ARG A 47 -12.71 -15.03 2.10
C ARG A 47 -13.14 -13.64 1.65
N GLN A 48 -12.68 -12.58 2.30
CA GLN A 48 -12.96 -11.20 1.87
C GLN A 48 -12.38 -10.92 0.48
N ALA A 49 -11.17 -11.39 0.19
CA ALA A 49 -10.54 -11.26 -1.12
C ALA A 49 -11.30 -12.05 -2.21
N MET A 50 -11.74 -13.28 -1.92
CA MET A 50 -12.59 -14.06 -2.83
C MET A 50 -13.92 -13.34 -3.08
N GLN A 51 -14.61 -12.88 -2.03
CA GLN A 51 -15.86 -12.13 -2.13
C GLN A 51 -15.73 -10.85 -2.97
N PHE A 52 -14.59 -10.15 -2.87
CA PHE A 52 -14.31 -8.98 -3.70
C PHE A 52 -14.27 -9.32 -5.20
N VAL A 53 -13.67 -10.46 -5.56
CA VAL A 53 -13.59 -10.93 -6.95
C VAL A 53 -14.94 -11.46 -7.41
N ASP A 54 -15.61 -12.27 -6.59
CA ASP A 54 -16.91 -12.89 -6.90
C ASP A 54 -18.01 -11.83 -7.10
N SER A 55 -17.94 -10.70 -6.40
CA SER A 55 -18.90 -9.61 -6.60
C SER A 55 -18.64 -8.79 -7.87
N ARG A 56 -17.63 -9.15 -8.69
CA ARG A 56 -17.15 -8.40 -9.86
C ARG A 56 -16.82 -9.31 -11.06
N PRO A 57 -17.71 -10.23 -11.47
CA PRO A 57 -17.39 -11.28 -12.45
C PRO A 57 -17.05 -10.75 -13.85
N GLN A 58 -17.54 -9.58 -14.23
CA GLN A 58 -17.31 -8.97 -15.56
C GLN A 58 -16.15 -7.96 -15.57
N GLN A 59 -15.52 -7.70 -14.42
CA GLN A 59 -14.51 -6.65 -14.30
C GLN A 59 -13.08 -7.15 -14.49
N GLY A 60 -12.89 -8.39 -14.96
CA GLY A 60 -11.56 -8.94 -15.28
C GLY A 60 -10.69 -9.34 -14.07
N PHE A 61 -11.27 -9.32 -12.86
CA PHE A 61 -10.58 -9.76 -11.65
C PHE A 61 -10.54 -11.28 -11.54
N GLN A 62 -9.42 -11.80 -11.05
CA GLN A 62 -9.25 -13.23 -10.80
C GLN A 62 -8.55 -13.44 -9.45
N PHE A 63 -9.03 -14.40 -8.68
CA PHE A 63 -8.39 -14.84 -7.44
C PHE A 63 -7.49 -16.03 -7.73
N VAL A 64 -6.21 -15.95 -7.34
CA VAL A 64 -5.22 -16.99 -7.55
C VAL A 64 -4.61 -17.39 -6.21
N GLU A 65 -4.77 -18.66 -5.83
CA GLU A 65 -4.12 -19.21 -4.64
C GLU A 65 -2.67 -19.60 -4.99
N ARG A 66 -1.70 -19.02 -4.29
CA ARG A 66 -0.27 -19.30 -4.53
C ARG A 66 0.14 -20.63 -3.88
N HIS A 67 -0.25 -20.80 -2.62
CA HIS A 67 0.03 -21.98 -1.79
C HIS A 67 -1.09 -22.09 -0.76
N GLN A 68 -1.55 -23.31 -0.47
CA GLN A 68 -2.62 -23.55 0.50
C GLN A 68 -2.29 -22.87 1.83
N ASN A 69 -3.13 -21.92 2.25
CA ASN A 69 -2.99 -21.17 3.51
C ASN A 69 -1.66 -20.41 3.72
N ALA A 70 -0.87 -20.21 2.67
CA ALA A 70 0.39 -19.47 2.73
C ALA A 70 0.39 -18.20 1.86
N GLY A 71 -0.58 -18.04 0.95
CA GLY A 71 -0.71 -16.79 0.23
C GLY A 71 -1.75 -16.82 -0.88
N PHE A 72 -2.25 -15.64 -1.23
CA PHE A 72 -3.15 -15.44 -2.36
C PHE A 72 -2.79 -14.19 -3.15
N GLN A 73 -3.26 -14.14 -4.38
CA GLN A 73 -3.12 -13.00 -5.27
C GLN A 73 -4.46 -12.66 -5.91
N ILE A 74 -4.66 -11.38 -6.20
CA ILE A 74 -5.71 -10.89 -7.06
C ILE A 74 -5.05 -10.38 -8.33
N HIS A 75 -5.50 -10.91 -9.46
CA HIS A 75 -5.03 -10.55 -10.78
C HIS A 75 -6.07 -9.67 -11.47
N CYS A 76 -5.60 -8.77 -12.33
CA CYS A 76 -6.39 -8.03 -13.29
C CYS A 76 -5.90 -8.40 -14.69
N GLY A 77 -6.73 -9.07 -15.49
CA GLY A 77 -6.34 -9.50 -16.84
C GLY A 77 -5.07 -10.36 -16.86
N GLY A 78 -4.86 -11.20 -15.84
CA GLY A 78 -3.67 -12.05 -15.68
C GLY A 78 -2.43 -11.36 -15.07
N VAL A 79 -2.52 -10.06 -14.73
CA VAL A 79 -1.43 -9.32 -14.06
C VAL A 79 -1.72 -9.23 -12.56
N PRO A 80 -0.80 -9.62 -11.66
CA PRO A 80 -1.03 -9.52 -10.22
C PRO A 80 -1.11 -8.04 -9.79
N VAL A 81 -2.24 -7.65 -9.19
CA VAL A 81 -2.49 -6.29 -8.71
C VAL A 81 -2.50 -6.19 -7.19
N LEU A 82 -2.74 -7.29 -6.47
CA LEU A 82 -2.59 -7.39 -5.02
C LEU A 82 -2.15 -8.79 -4.64
N TRP A 83 -1.31 -8.93 -3.62
CA TRP A 83 -0.97 -10.22 -3.05
C TRP A 83 -0.76 -10.12 -1.56
N LEU A 84 -1.23 -11.17 -0.87
CA LEU A 84 -1.00 -11.39 0.55
C LEU A 84 -0.19 -12.69 0.67
N GLU A 85 0.95 -12.61 1.36
CA GLU A 85 1.82 -13.75 1.60
C GLU A 85 2.12 -13.89 3.09
N ARG A 86 2.05 -15.12 3.57
CA ARG A 86 2.40 -15.46 4.95
C ARG A 86 3.82 -15.99 5.00
N ARG A 87 4.65 -15.31 5.79
CA ARG A 87 6.00 -15.74 6.16
C ARG A 87 5.99 -16.29 7.58
N SER A 88 7.11 -16.87 8.02
CA SER A 88 7.19 -17.53 9.32
C SER A 88 6.93 -16.61 10.51
N HIS A 89 7.30 -15.33 10.40
CA HIS A 89 7.20 -14.36 11.50
C HIS A 89 6.33 -13.13 11.17
N TYR A 90 5.92 -12.99 9.91
CA TYR A 90 5.22 -11.80 9.43
C TYR A 90 4.33 -12.10 8.24
N LEU A 91 3.43 -11.18 7.93
CA LEU A 91 2.60 -11.16 6.73
C LEU A 91 3.08 -10.05 5.81
N LEU A 92 3.06 -10.30 4.51
CA LEU A 92 3.32 -9.31 3.48
C LEU A 92 2.01 -9.02 2.76
N LEU A 93 1.58 -7.76 2.76
CA LEU A 93 0.46 -7.28 1.95
C LEU A 93 0.99 -6.22 0.98
N GLN A 94 0.99 -6.57 -0.30
CA GLN A 94 1.53 -5.75 -1.38
C GLN A 94 0.46 -5.50 -2.45
N VAL A 95 0.66 -4.40 -3.16
CA VAL A 95 -0.16 -3.99 -4.29
C VAL A 95 0.79 -3.63 -5.44
N SER A 96 0.38 -3.91 -6.67
CA SER A 96 1.17 -3.50 -7.83
C SER A 96 1.27 -1.98 -7.90
N LEU A 97 2.39 -1.49 -8.43
CA LEU A 97 2.62 -0.06 -8.62
C LEU A 97 1.60 0.56 -9.58
N ASP A 98 1.20 -0.17 -10.61
CA ASP A 98 0.20 0.29 -11.56
C ASP A 98 -1.24 0.08 -11.07
N ALA A 99 -1.46 -0.44 -9.86
CA ALA A 99 -2.80 -0.81 -9.40
C ALA A 99 -3.76 0.38 -9.28
N GLU A 100 -3.27 1.59 -9.01
CA GLU A 100 -4.13 2.79 -8.98
C GLU A 100 -4.78 3.06 -10.34
N HIS A 101 -4.04 2.86 -11.42
CA HIS A 101 -4.52 3.06 -12.80
C HIS A 101 -5.17 1.79 -13.37
N ARG A 102 -4.59 0.62 -13.12
CA ARG A 102 -5.04 -0.68 -13.64
C ARG A 102 -6.27 -1.21 -12.91
N ALA A 103 -6.34 -1.05 -11.60
CA ALA A 103 -7.32 -1.72 -10.75
C ALA A 103 -7.66 -0.88 -9.49
N PRO A 104 -8.25 0.31 -9.63
CA PRO A 104 -8.44 1.25 -8.52
C PRO A 104 -9.27 0.65 -7.36
N ALA A 105 -10.19 -0.27 -7.66
CA ALA A 105 -10.96 -0.98 -6.64
C ALA A 105 -10.09 -1.83 -5.70
N VAL A 106 -8.95 -2.33 -6.17
CA VAL A 106 -8.01 -3.14 -5.40
C VAL A 106 -7.25 -2.30 -4.37
N VAL A 107 -6.98 -1.02 -4.66
CA VAL A 107 -6.37 -0.10 -3.68
C VAL A 107 -7.28 0.06 -2.45
N ARG A 108 -8.59 0.14 -2.67
CA ARG A 108 -9.57 0.18 -1.58
C ARG A 108 -9.63 -1.13 -0.80
N LEU A 109 -9.56 -2.27 -1.49
CA LEU A 109 -9.47 -3.58 -0.83
C LEU A 109 -8.20 -3.68 0.03
N ARG A 110 -7.03 -3.24 -0.48
CA ARG A 110 -5.78 -3.20 0.29
C ARG A 110 -5.98 -2.46 1.60
N ALA A 111 -6.57 -1.26 1.56
CA ALA A 111 -6.83 -0.48 2.77
C ALA A 111 -7.72 -1.24 3.76
N LEU A 112 -8.79 -1.90 3.30
CA LEU A 112 -9.68 -2.70 4.15
C LEU A 112 -8.98 -3.90 4.80
N LEU A 113 -8.10 -4.58 4.06
CA LEU A 113 -7.31 -5.69 4.62
C LEU A 113 -6.27 -5.16 5.62
N GLN A 114 -5.59 -4.07 5.26
CA GLN A 114 -4.58 -3.43 6.10
C GLN A 114 -5.15 -2.94 7.44
N TRP A 115 -6.36 -2.38 7.46
CA TRP A 115 -7.03 -1.96 8.70
C TRP A 115 -7.27 -3.09 9.71
N GLN A 116 -7.27 -4.33 9.24
CA GLN A 116 -7.42 -5.51 10.09
C GLN A 116 -6.07 -6.06 10.56
N LEU A 117 -4.94 -5.52 10.09
CA LEU A 117 -3.61 -6.04 10.37
C LEU A 117 -2.82 -5.07 11.25
N GLU A 118 -2.02 -5.62 12.16
CA GLU A 118 -1.11 -4.81 12.97
C GLU A 118 0.19 -4.60 12.16
N PRO A 119 0.59 -3.35 11.85
CA PRO A 119 1.82 -3.09 11.12
C PRO A 119 3.03 -3.50 11.95
N LEU A 120 4.07 -4.01 11.30
CA LEU A 120 5.38 -4.16 11.95
C LEU A 120 6.02 -2.79 12.13
N ASP A 121 6.79 -2.63 13.20
CA ASP A 121 7.56 -1.40 13.38
C ASP A 121 8.60 -1.25 12.26
N TYR A 122 8.97 -0.01 11.93
CA TYR A 122 9.92 0.26 10.83
C TYR A 122 11.24 -0.51 11.03
N LEU A 123 11.71 -0.61 12.27
CA LEU A 123 12.92 -1.36 12.62
C LEU A 123 12.76 -2.86 12.37
N GLU A 124 11.58 -3.42 12.68
CA GLU A 124 11.28 -4.84 12.46
C GLU A 124 11.15 -5.18 10.97
N GLN A 125 10.62 -4.25 10.16
CA GLN A 125 10.55 -4.41 8.71
C GLN A 125 11.94 -4.44 8.07
N VAL A 126 12.84 -3.55 8.51
CA VAL A 126 14.25 -3.54 8.05
C VAL A 126 14.97 -4.82 8.46
N LEU A 127 14.75 -5.29 9.70
CA LEU A 127 15.36 -6.54 10.20
C LEU A 127 14.82 -7.80 9.51
N ALA A 128 13.58 -7.76 9.00
CA ALA A 128 12.94 -8.86 8.28
C ALA A 128 13.27 -8.91 6.79
N ASP A 129 14.22 -8.07 6.32
CA ASP A 129 14.65 -7.92 4.92
C ASP A 129 13.44 -7.71 3.98
N VAL A 130 12.42 -7.00 4.49
CA VAL A 130 11.23 -6.66 3.73
C VAL A 130 11.68 -5.74 2.60
N PRO A 131 11.29 -6.00 1.33
CA PRO A 131 11.66 -5.13 0.23
C PRO A 131 11.25 -3.71 0.60
N GLU A 132 12.23 -2.82 0.77
CA GLU A 132 11.96 -1.44 1.14
C GLU A 132 10.96 -0.90 0.13
N PRO A 133 9.88 -0.23 0.57
CA PRO A 133 8.99 0.48 -0.33
C PRO A 133 9.81 1.62 -0.96
N VAL A 134 10.43 1.30 -2.10
CA VAL A 134 11.50 2.10 -2.68
C VAL A 134 10.91 3.43 -3.09
N LEU A 135 11.51 4.54 -2.66
CA LEU A 135 11.17 5.87 -3.19
C LEU A 135 11.21 5.91 -4.74
N LEU A 136 12.01 5.03 -5.34
CA LEU A 136 12.10 4.78 -6.77
C LEU A 136 10.78 4.30 -7.38
N ASP A 137 9.97 3.53 -6.66
CA ASP A 137 8.68 3.02 -7.16
C ASP A 137 7.67 4.14 -7.38
N ARG A 138 7.72 5.20 -6.59
CA ARG A 138 6.86 6.38 -6.78
C ARG A 138 7.32 7.23 -7.97
N VAL A 139 8.63 7.31 -8.21
CA VAL A 139 9.19 7.94 -9.42
C VAL A 139 8.81 7.10 -10.65
N LEU A 140 8.89 5.78 -10.57
CA LEU A 140 8.49 4.87 -11.65
C LEU A 140 6.98 4.91 -11.89
N GLN A 141 6.12 5.06 -10.88
CA GLN A 141 4.68 5.31 -11.05
C GLN A 141 4.38 6.59 -11.82
N ILE A 142 5.13 7.66 -11.59
CA ILE A 142 4.98 8.94 -12.32
C ILE A 142 5.44 8.79 -13.78
N LEU A 143 6.41 7.90 -14.04
CA LEU A 143 7.02 7.70 -15.36
C LEU A 143 6.35 6.58 -16.18
N ALA A 144 5.72 5.60 -15.53
CA ALA A 144 4.95 4.55 -16.17
C ALA A 144 3.64 5.18 -16.65
N GLY A 145 3.62 5.55 -17.93
CA GLY A 145 2.45 6.16 -18.57
C GLY A 145 1.17 5.33 -18.46
N ASP A 146 0.07 5.90 -18.97
CA ASP A 146 -1.28 5.33 -18.89
C ASP A 146 -1.33 3.83 -19.23
N VAL A 147 -1.89 3.04 -18.31
CA VAL A 147 -2.21 1.63 -18.56
C VAL A 147 -3.23 1.58 -19.70
N PRO A 148 -3.03 0.77 -20.76
CA PRO A 148 -3.96 0.66 -21.89
C PRO A 148 -5.40 0.38 -21.41
N ASP A 149 -6.41 1.02 -22.00
CA ASP A 149 -7.79 0.94 -21.52
C ASP A 149 -8.33 -0.50 -21.44
N GLY A 150 -7.92 -1.39 -22.36
CA GLY A 150 -8.28 -2.81 -22.35
C GLY A 150 -7.57 -3.67 -21.29
N ALA A 151 -6.61 -3.10 -20.57
CA ALA A 151 -5.87 -3.77 -19.50
C ALA A 151 -6.34 -3.36 -18.09
N ARG A 152 -7.32 -2.45 -18.00
CA ARG A 152 -7.91 -1.96 -16.75
C ARG A 152 -9.04 -2.88 -16.29
N CYS A 153 -9.11 -3.10 -14.99
CA CYS A 153 -10.17 -3.84 -14.33
C CYS A 153 -11.01 -2.89 -13.47
N GLY A 154 -12.32 -3.16 -13.40
CA GLY A 154 -13.26 -2.32 -12.66
C GLY A 154 -13.91 -1.21 -13.48
N VAL A 155 -13.65 -1.15 -14.79
CA VAL A 155 -14.46 -0.37 -15.73
C VAL A 155 -15.74 -1.18 -16.01
N PRO A 156 -16.95 -0.60 -15.84
CA PRO A 156 -18.22 -1.28 -16.11
C PRO A 156 -18.46 -1.51 -17.60
#